data_AF-A0A161J7K0-F1
#
_entry.id   AF-A0A161J7K0-F1
#
_cell.length_a   1.000
_cell.length_b   1.000
_cell.length_c   1.000
_cell.angle_alpha   90.00
_cell.angle_beta   90.00
_cell.angle_gamma   90.00
#
_symmetry.space_group_name_H-M   'P 1'
#
loop_
_entity.id
_entity.type
_entity.pdbx_description
1 polymer ?
#
loop_
_entity_poly.entity_id
_entity_poly.type
_entity_poly.pdbx_seq_one_letter_code
_entity_poly.pdbx_strand_id
1 'polypeptide(L)'
;MCLGKKIDAADALLARYLAKAQARIDRDFGGKPRLGAAQAAWVAYRRIECGDVFDYWAEGTYRTIADAECMLRLTQQRTHEVWQAYLTYPDSTPPLLPEPPR
;
A
#
# COMPACT_ATOMS: atom_id res chain seq x y z
N MET A 1 -8.96 12.83 15.90
CA MET A 1 -8.77 11.88 14.78
C MET A 1 -7.73 10.86 15.20
N CYS A 2 -8.01 9.54 15.09
CA CYS A 2 -7.10 8.49 15.57
C CYS A 2 -6.28 7.96 14.38
N LEU A 3 -4.97 8.17 14.37
CA LEU A 3 -4.07 7.74 13.29
C LEU A 3 -4.06 6.22 13.11
N GLY A 4 -4.09 5.45 14.20
CA GLY A 4 -4.18 3.99 14.14
C GLY A 4 -5.37 3.49 13.32
N LYS A 5 -6.58 4.02 13.56
CA LYS A 5 -7.77 3.67 12.78
C LYS A 5 -7.64 3.99 11.28
N LYS A 6 -6.88 5.04 10.93
CA LYS A 6 -6.66 5.44 9.53
C LYS A 6 -5.67 4.48 8.86
N ILE A 7 -4.64 4.04 9.59
CA ILE A 7 -3.71 3.01 9.13
C ILE A 7 -4.46 1.69 8.93
N ASP A 8 -5.27 1.24 9.89
CA ASP A 8 -6.05 0.00 9.77
C ASP A 8 -6.98 0.04 8.54
N ALA A 9 -7.64 1.18 8.31
CA ALA A 9 -8.50 1.37 7.14
C ALA A 9 -7.69 1.36 5.83
N ALA A 10 -6.50 1.96 5.81
CA ALA A 10 -5.61 1.95 4.66
C ALA A 10 -5.07 0.54 4.37
N ASP A 11 -4.71 -0.21 5.41
CA ASP A 11 -4.25 -1.60 5.30
C ASP A 11 -5.36 -2.52 4.77
N ALA A 12 -6.60 -2.34 5.26
CA ALA A 12 -7.75 -3.07 4.74
C ALA A 12 -8.03 -2.74 3.27
N LEU A 13 -7.88 -1.47 2.86
CA LEU A 13 -8.01 -1.07 1.48
C LEU A 13 -6.91 -1.69 0.60
N LEU A 14 -5.66 -1.63 1.03
CA LEU A 14 -4.54 -2.25 0.34
C LEU A 14 -4.76 -3.75 0.16
N ALA A 15 -5.21 -4.45 1.20
CA ALA A 15 -5.52 -5.88 1.16
C ALA A 15 -6.60 -6.20 0.10
N ARG A 16 -7.66 -5.40 0.02
CA ARG A 16 -8.70 -5.54 -1.02
C ARG A 16 -8.13 -5.38 -2.43
N TYR A 17 -7.23 -4.42 -2.63
CA TYR A 17 -6.63 -4.16 -3.94
C TYR A 17 -5.65 -5.26 -4.35
N LEU A 18 -4.83 -5.73 -3.41
CA LEU A 18 -3.93 -6.86 -3.61
C LEU A 18 -4.68 -8.13 -3.98
N ALA A 19 -5.77 -8.45 -3.28
CA ALA A 19 -6.60 -9.62 -3.59
C ALA A 19 -7.17 -9.56 -5.01
N LYS A 20 -7.69 -8.39 -5.42
CA LYS A 20 -8.21 -8.20 -6.79
C LYS A 20 -7.10 -8.29 -7.84
N ALA A 21 -5.92 -7.72 -7.56
CA ALA A 21 -4.77 -7.75 -8.46
C ALA A 21 -4.23 -9.17 -8.62
N GLN A 22 -4.09 -9.92 -7.52
CA GLN A 22 -3.66 -11.32 -7.55
C GLN A 22 -4.65 -12.19 -8.36
N ALA A 23 -5.96 -12.03 -8.15
CA ALA A 23 -6.96 -12.76 -8.92
C ALA A 23 -6.87 -12.48 -10.43
N ARG A 24 -6.58 -11.23 -10.83
CA ARG A 24 -6.32 -10.88 -12.24
C ARG A 24 -5.03 -11.52 -12.75
N ILE A 25 -3.95 -11.46 -11.96
CA ILE A 25 -2.66 -12.06 -12.28
C ILE A 25 -2.78 -13.56 -12.55
N ASP A 26 -3.51 -14.27 -11.69
CA ASP A 26 -3.71 -15.71 -11.82
C ASP A 26 -4.53 -16.05 -13.06
N ARG A 27 -5.61 -15.29 -13.31
CA ARG A 27 -6.51 -15.50 -14.46
C ARG A 27 -5.88 -15.15 -15.81
N ASP A 28 -5.27 -13.97 -15.93
CA ASP A 28 -4.86 -13.40 -17.21
C ASP A 28 -3.38 -13.66 -17.53
N PHE A 29 -2.54 -13.84 -16.51
CA PHE A 29 -1.08 -13.93 -16.65
C PHE A 29 -0.49 -15.25 -16.13
N GLY A 30 -1.35 -16.18 -15.68
CA GLY A 30 -0.95 -17.50 -15.19
C GLY A 30 0.01 -17.44 -14.00
N GLY A 31 -0.14 -16.43 -13.12
CA GLY A 31 0.69 -16.31 -11.92
C GLY A 31 2.16 -15.91 -12.16
N LYS A 32 2.53 -15.52 -13.39
CA LYS A 32 3.91 -15.13 -13.71
C LYS A 32 4.40 -13.91 -12.90
N PRO A 33 3.63 -12.81 -12.78
CA PRO A 33 3.96 -11.74 -11.84
C PRO A 33 4.00 -12.23 -10.39
N ARG A 34 5.10 -11.98 -9.70
CA ARG A 34 5.30 -12.39 -8.29
C ARG A 34 4.82 -11.31 -7.31
N LEU A 35 3.56 -10.91 -7.41
CA LEU A 35 2.98 -9.83 -6.59
C LEU A 35 3.11 -10.10 -5.08
N GLY A 36 2.85 -11.34 -4.64
CA GLY A 36 2.99 -11.71 -3.22
C GLY A 36 4.42 -11.49 -2.67
N ALA A 37 5.45 -11.87 -3.44
CA ALA A 37 6.84 -11.65 -3.04
C ALA A 37 7.20 -10.16 -2.99
N ALA A 38 6.77 -9.38 -3.99
CA ALA A 38 6.95 -7.94 -4.00
C ALA A 38 6.23 -7.27 -2.83
N GLN A 39 5.04 -7.73 -2.47
CA GLN A 39 4.28 -7.21 -1.34
C GLN A 39 4.95 -7.53 0.00
N ALA A 40 5.49 -8.74 0.18
CA ALA A 40 6.23 -9.10 1.39
C ALA A 40 7.48 -8.23 1.57
N ALA A 41 8.24 -8.02 0.49
CA ALA A 41 9.39 -7.12 0.51
C ALA A 41 8.99 -5.67 0.83
N TRP A 42 7.87 -5.19 0.26
CA TRP A 42 7.35 -3.87 0.54
C TRP A 42 6.89 -3.70 2.00
N VAL A 43 6.28 -4.72 2.62
CA VAL A 43 5.91 -4.68 4.04
C VAL A 43 7.16 -4.53 4.93
N ALA A 44 8.23 -5.26 4.60
CA ALA A 44 9.51 -5.13 5.29
C ALA A 44 10.10 -3.71 5.11
N TYR A 45 10.09 -3.20 3.87
CA TYR A 45 10.51 -1.83 3.57
C TYR A 45 9.73 -0.79 4.39
N ARG A 46 8.38 -0.84 4.37
CA ARG A 46 7.52 0.10 5.10
C ARG A 46 7.89 0.13 6.58
N ARG A 47 8.10 -1.03 7.20
CA ARG A 47 8.47 -1.13 8.61
C ARG A 47 9.83 -0.51 8.90
N ILE A 48 10.82 -0.77 8.06
CA ILE A 48 12.18 -0.23 8.23
C ILE A 48 12.16 1.28 8.04
N GLU A 49 11.64 1.75 6.91
CA GLU A 49 11.57 3.17 6.57
C GLU A 49 10.84 4.00 7.64
N CYS A 50 9.68 3.55 8.11
CA CYS A 50 8.93 4.30 9.12
C CYS A 50 9.56 4.21 10.52
N GLY A 51 10.31 3.14 10.81
CA GLY A 51 11.19 3.06 11.97
C GLY A 51 12.34 4.06 11.89
N ASP A 52 12.97 4.20 10.72
CA ASP A 52 14.03 5.20 10.52
C ASP A 52 13.48 6.64 10.66
N VAL A 53 12.25 6.89 10.19
CA VAL A 53 11.54 8.16 10.41
C VAL A 53 11.30 8.41 11.89
N PHE A 54 10.86 7.39 12.64
CA PHE A 54 10.70 7.50 14.10
C PHE A 54 12.01 7.90 14.78
N ASP A 55 13.11 7.24 14.44
CA ASP A 55 14.43 7.47 15.03
C ASP A 55 15.00 8.84 14.64
N TYR A 56 14.76 9.29 13.39
CA TYR A 56 15.18 10.61 12.90
C TYR A 56 14.61 11.76 13.74
N TRP A 57 13.35 11.66 14.16
CA TRP A 57 12.70 12.69 14.98
C TRP A 57 13.09 12.66 16.47
N ALA A 58 14.05 11.80 16.85
CA ALA A 58 14.72 11.76 18.16
C ALA A 58 13.77 11.83 19.38
N GLU A 59 14.11 12.59 20.43
CA GLU A 59 13.28 12.71 21.63
C GLU A 59 12.08 13.65 21.42
N GLY A 60 10.88 13.15 21.73
CA GLY A 60 9.64 13.93 21.68
C GLY A 60 8.40 13.06 21.43
N THR A 61 7.22 13.67 21.49
CA THR A 61 5.94 13.00 21.18
C THR A 61 5.64 12.98 19.67
N TYR A 62 6.36 13.79 18.88
CA TYR A 62 6.15 13.88 17.43
C TYR A 62 6.63 12.63 16.68
N ARG A 63 7.67 11.93 17.17
CA ARG A 63 8.17 10.69 16.54
C ARG A 63 7.09 9.63 16.29
N THR A 64 6.16 9.46 17.22
CA THR A 64 5.05 8.52 17.09
C THR A 64 4.03 8.97 16.05
N ILE A 65 3.86 10.29 15.89
CA ILE A 65 3.01 10.88 14.86
C ILE A 65 3.69 10.71 13.48
N ALA A 66 4.98 11.00 13.39
CA ALA A 66 5.77 10.90 12.16
C ALA A 66 5.84 9.45 11.62
N ASP A 67 6.06 8.47 12.49
CA ASP A 67 5.95 7.04 12.16
C ASP A 67 4.57 6.69 11.59
N ALA A 68 3.51 7.06 12.31
CA ALA A 68 2.14 6.78 11.89
C ALA A 68 1.77 7.46 10.56
N GLU A 69 2.22 8.70 10.33
CA GLU A 69 2.07 9.41 9.06
C GLU A 69 2.83 8.74 7.92
N CYS A 70 4.06 8.27 8.18
CA CYS A 70 4.84 7.47 7.23
C CYS A 70 4.11 6.19 6.84
N MET A 71 3.62 5.43 7.83
CA MET A 71 2.90 4.18 7.63
C MET A 71 1.66 4.39 6.78
N LEU A 72 0.88 5.43 7.08
CA LEU A 72 -0.32 5.78 6.31
C LEU A 72 0.03 6.17 4.86
N ARG A 73 0.98 7.09 4.68
CA ARG A 73 1.42 7.59 3.37
C ARG A 73 1.91 6.47 2.47
N LEU A 74 2.81 5.61 2.97
CA LEU A 74 3.35 4.50 2.18
C LEU A 74 2.23 3.52 1.79
N THR A 75 1.28 3.26 2.68
CA THR A 75 0.16 2.35 2.41
C THR A 75 -0.78 2.89 1.33
N GLN A 76 -1.08 4.19 1.35
CA GLN A 76 -1.86 4.85 0.29
C GLN A 76 -1.12 4.80 -1.05
N GLN A 77 0.17 5.16 -1.06
CA GLN A 77 1.02 5.10 -2.23
C GLN A 77 1.05 3.69 -2.82
N ARG A 78 1.26 2.67 -1.99
CA ARG A 78 1.30 1.28 -2.44
C ARG A 78 -0.02 0.81 -3.02
N THR A 79 -1.14 1.24 -2.44
CA THR A 79 -2.48 0.93 -2.97
C THR A 79 -2.65 1.52 -4.37
N HIS A 80 -2.20 2.76 -4.58
CA HIS A 80 -2.21 3.43 -5.87
C HIS A 80 -1.31 2.74 -6.90
N GLU A 81 -0.09 2.36 -6.52
CA GLU A 81 0.84 1.62 -7.38
C GLU A 81 0.25 0.27 -7.84
N VAL A 82 -0.36 -0.49 -6.91
CA VAL A 82 -1.02 -1.77 -7.24
C VAL A 82 -2.20 -1.54 -8.19
N TRP A 83 -2.98 -0.48 -7.96
CA TRP A 83 -4.07 -0.11 -8.84
C TRP A 83 -3.58 0.24 -10.25
N GLN A 84 -2.57 1.11 -10.35
CA GLN A 84 -2.02 1.58 -11.61
C GLN A 84 -1.38 0.44 -12.41
N ALA A 85 -0.67 -0.47 -11.74
CA ALA A 85 0.01 -1.57 -12.40
C ALA A 85 -0.92 -2.70 -12.84
N TYR A 86 -1.96 -3.01 -12.05
CA TYR A 86 -2.71 -4.26 -12.21
C TYR A 86 -4.23 -4.11 -12.32
N LEU A 87 -4.83 -2.97 -11.96
CA LEU A 87 -6.28 -2.82 -11.86
C LEU A 87 -6.88 -1.77 -12.78
N THR A 88 -6.06 -1.02 -13.50
CA THR A 88 -6.49 -0.09 -14.53
C THR A 88 -5.92 -0.48 -15.88
N TYR A 89 -6.31 0.29 -16.90
CA TYR A 89 -5.85 0.17 -18.27
C TYR A 89 -5.44 1.57 -18.77
N PRO A 90 -4.47 1.66 -19.69
CA PRO A 90 -4.06 2.93 -20.28
C PRO A 90 -5.06 3.47 -21.32
N ASP A 91 -6.04 2.67 -21.72
CA ASP A 91 -7.10 3.05 -22.66
C ASP A 91 -8.40 3.43 -21.93
N SER A 92 -9.49 3.58 -22.67
CA SER A 92 -10.81 3.93 -22.12
C SER A 92 -11.52 2.76 -21.40
N THR A 93 -10.86 1.62 -21.22
CA THR A 93 -11.46 0.47 -20.54
C THR A 93 -11.67 0.79 -19.06
N PRO A 94 -12.89 0.58 -18.50
CA PRO A 94 -13.14 0.83 -17.09
C PRO A 94 -12.21 0.01 -16.18
N PRO A 95 -11.67 0.61 -15.10
CA PRO A 95 -10.78 -0.10 -14.20
C PRO A 95 -11.54 -1.14 -13.36
N LEU A 96 -10.84 -2.20 -12.94
CA LEU A 96 -11.39 -3.30 -12.15
C LEU A 96 -11.76 -2.89 -10.72
N LEU A 97 -11.16 -1.81 -10.23
CA LEU A 97 -11.52 -1.09 -9.01
C LEU A 97 -11.34 0.41 -9.26
N PRO A 98 -12.06 1.30 -8.55
CA PRO A 98 -11.84 2.73 -8.66
C PRO A 98 -10.41 3.13 -8.25
N GLU A 99 -9.94 4.29 -8.71
CA GLU A 99 -8.67 4.85 -8.24
C GLU A 99 -8.73 5.07 -6.71
N PRO A 100 -7.73 4.59 -5.95
CA PRO A 100 -7.72 4.76 -4.50
C PRO A 100 -7.34 6.20 -4.12
N PRO A 101 -7.72 6.67 -2.91
CA PRO A 101 -7.30 7.96 -2.41
C PRO A 101 -5.78 8.05 -2.28
N ARG A 102 -5.23 9.21 -2.67
CA ARG A 102 -3.80 9.54 -2.53
C ARG A 102 -3.48 10.10 -1.15
#